data_AF-A0A5A7XW42-F1
#
_entry.id   AF-A0A5A7XW42-F1
#
_cell.length_a   1.000
_cell.length_b   1.000
_cell.length_c   1.000
_cell.angle_alpha   90.00
_cell.angle_beta   90.00
_cell.angle_gamma   90.00
#
_symmetry.space_group_name_H-M   'P 1'
#
loop_
_entity.id
_entity.type
_entity.pdbx_description
1 polymer ?
#
loop_
_entity_poly.entity_id
_entity_poly.type
_entity_poly.pdbx_seq_one_letter_code
_entity_poly.pdbx_strand_id
1 'polypeptide(L)' 'LEYQGAPLPKRMNKLGSAGAPGTGNFLYPDPEGEQAALVDAAHQAEHRAIVALKQRQGVNGNGSNGNGSNGHH' A
#
# COMPACT_ATOMS: atom_id res chain seq x y z
N LEU A 1 15.29 -3.60 9.51
CA LEU A 1 13.88 -3.97 9.75
C LEU A 1 13.89 -5.35 10.38
N GLU A 2 13.27 -5.52 11.53
CA GLU A 2 13.02 -6.87 12.06
C GLU A 2 12.05 -7.60 11.13
N TYR A 3 12.03 -8.92 11.13
CA TYR A 3 11.13 -9.68 10.27
C TYR A 3 9.79 -9.91 10.97
N GLN A 4 8.70 -9.31 10.46
CA GLN A 4 7.35 -9.45 11.06
C GLN A 4 6.50 -10.57 10.41
N GLY A 5 7.10 -11.51 9.68
CA GLY A 5 6.36 -12.62 9.04
C GLY A 5 5.63 -12.26 7.73
N ALA A 6 5.75 -11.02 7.24
CA ALA A 6 5.14 -10.60 5.98
C ALA A 6 6.01 -10.99 4.77
N PRO A 7 5.42 -11.34 3.61
CA PRO A 7 6.17 -11.61 2.40
C PRO A 7 6.89 -10.34 1.92
N LEU A 8 8.22 -10.36 1.98
CA LEU A 8 9.04 -9.24 1.52
C LEU A 8 9.22 -9.26 0.00
N PRO A 9 8.96 -8.15 -0.71
CA PRO A 9 9.18 -8.07 -2.15
C PRO A 9 10.68 -8.18 -2.46
N LYS A 10 11.04 -9.17 -3.30
CA LYS A 10 12.43 -9.43 -3.70
C LYS A 10 12.85 -8.74 -5.00
N ARG A 11 11.90 -8.11 -5.70
CA ARG A 11 12.11 -7.49 -7.02
C ARG A 11 11.62 -6.05 -7.01
N MET A 12 12.37 -5.14 -7.63
CA MET A 12 12.04 -3.71 -7.69
C MET A 12 10.75 -3.43 -8.47
N ASN A 13 10.39 -4.27 -9.45
CA ASN A 13 9.14 -4.11 -10.20
C ASN A 13 7.87 -4.26 -9.35
N LYS A 14 7.98 -4.80 -8.13
CA LYS A 14 6.88 -4.90 -7.17
C LYS A 14 6.82 -3.72 -6.20
N LEU A 15 7.78 -2.80 -6.25
CA LEU A 15 7.81 -1.57 -5.46
C LEU A 15 7.16 -0.37 -6.18
N GLY A 16 6.61 -0.58 -7.39
CA GLY A 16 6.01 0.51 -8.19
C GLY A 16 7.02 1.36 -8.97
N SER A 17 8.32 1.02 -8.97
CA SER A 17 9.37 1.85 -9.58
C SER A 17 9.32 1.95 -11.11
N ALA A 18 8.56 1.09 -11.79
CA ALA A 18 8.44 1.09 -13.25
C ALA A 18 7.36 2.07 -13.77
N GLY A 19 6.59 2.70 -12.87
CA GLY A 19 5.46 3.55 -13.24
C GLY A 19 4.24 2.76 -13.71
N ALA A 20 3.23 3.47 -14.22
CA ALA A 20 2.02 2.91 -14.81
C ALA A 20 2.09 2.99 -16.34
N PRO A 21 1.51 2.03 -17.08
CA PRO A 21 1.30 2.19 -18.52
C PRO A 21 0.42 3.42 -18.80
N GLY A 22 0.59 4.05 -19.97
CA GLY A 22 -0.26 5.15 -20.40
C GLY A 22 -1.75 4.75 -20.37
N THR A 23 -2.61 5.66 -19.94
CA THR A 23 -4.05 5.41 -19.88
C THR A 23 -4.66 5.47 -21.27
N GLY A 24 -5.75 4.73 -21.46
CA GLY A 24 -6.54 4.74 -22.68
C GLY A 24 -6.75 3.36 -23.26
N ASN A 25 -7.08 3.32 -24.54
CA ASN A 25 -7.34 2.09 -25.24
C ASN A 25 -6.02 1.39 -25.63
N PHE A 26 -6.06 0.07 -25.82
CA PHE A 26 -4.88 -0.72 -26.18
C PHE A 26 -4.17 -0.22 -27.46
N LEU A 27 -4.93 0.38 -28.39
CA LEU A 27 -4.43 0.88 -29.67
C LEU A 27 -4.31 2.40 -29.74
N TYR A 28 -5.01 3.14 -28.88
CA TYR A 28 -5.13 4.60 -28.95
C TYR A 28 -5.03 5.21 -27.55
N PRO A 29 -4.09 6.14 -27.31
CA PRO A 29 -3.96 6.79 -26.01
C PRO A 29 -5.09 7.79 -25.77
N ASP A 30 -5.35 8.07 -24.50
CA ASP A 30 -6.22 9.18 -24.09
C ASP A 30 -5.51 10.54 -24.32
N PRO A 31 -6.26 11.65 -24.37
CA PRO A 31 -5.69 13.00 -24.36
C PRO A 31 -4.83 13.24 -23.11
N GLU A 32 -3.77 14.04 -23.24
CA GLU A 32 -2.74 14.24 -22.21
C GLU A 32 -3.28 14.79 -20.88
N GLY A 33 -4.30 15.66 -20.94
CA GLY A 33 -4.93 16.24 -19.76
C GLY A 33 -5.75 15.23 -18.95
N GLU A 34 -6.43 14.30 -19.64
CA GLU A 34 -7.19 13.24 -19.00
C GLU A 34 -6.26 12.19 -18.41
N GLN A 35 -5.23 11.79 -19.14
CA GLN A 35 -4.20 10.87 -18.65
C GLN A 35 -3.53 11.41 -17.37
N ALA A 36 -3.10 12.68 -17.36
CA ALA A 36 -2.47 13.28 -16.19
C ALA A 36 -3.40 13.27 -14.96
N ALA A 37 -4.67 13.66 -15.14
CA ALA A 37 -5.64 13.67 -14.04
C ALA A 37 -5.90 12.27 -13.47
N LEU A 38 -5.99 11.25 -14.33
CA LEU A 38 -6.18 9.85 -13.92
C LEU A 38 -4.98 9.30 -13.16
N VAL A 39 -3.76 9.58 -13.64
CA VAL A 39 -2.52 9.17 -12.98
C VAL A 39 -2.40 9.82 -11.60
N ASP A 40 -2.66 11.12 -11.50
CA ASP A 40 -2.63 11.84 -10.22
C ASP A 40 -3.68 11.30 -9.24
N ALA A 41 -4.90 11.04 -9.70
CA ALA A 41 -5.95 10.46 -8.87
C ALA A 41 -5.58 9.05 -8.37
N ALA A 42 -4.99 8.21 -9.22
CA ALA A 42 -4.54 6.88 -8.87
C ALA A 42 -3.43 6.93 -7.80
N HIS A 43 -2.41 7.76 -8.00
CA HIS A 43 -1.34 7.96 -7.02
C HIS A 43 -1.87 8.47 -5.67
N GLN A 44 -2.81 9.42 -5.68
CA GLN A 44 -3.44 9.90 -4.45
C GLN A 44 -4.22 8.79 -3.73
N ALA A 45 -4.94 7.94 -4.46
CA ALA A 45 -5.67 6.82 -3.88
C ALA A 45 -4.74 5.79 -3.23
N GLU A 46 -3.63 5.43 -3.89
CA GLU A 46 -2.60 4.54 -3.35
C GLU A 46 -1.98 5.10 -2.06
N HIS A 47 -1.60 6.38 -2.07
CA HIS A 47 -1.06 7.05 -0.89
C HIS A 47 -2.06 7.07 0.27
N ARG A 48 -3.34 7.38 0.00
CA ARG A 48 -4.40 7.36 1.02
C ARG A 48 -4.57 5.96 1.62
N ALA A 49 -4.55 4.91 0.80
CA ALA A 49 -4.66 3.53 1.27
C ALA A 49 -3.48 3.13 2.16
N ILE A 50 -2.24 3.45 1.76
CA ILE A 50 -1.03 3.17 2.55
C ILE A 50 -1.06 3.92 3.87
N VAL A 51 -1.44 5.20 3.86
CA VAL A 51 -1.54 6.03 5.08
C VAL A 51 -2.59 5.47 6.04
N ALA A 52 -3.77 5.09 5.53
CA ALA A 52 -4.83 4.51 6.34
C ALA A 52 -4.40 3.18 7.00
N LEU A 53 -3.70 2.31 6.26
CA LEU A 53 -3.14 1.07 6.80
C LEU A 53 -2.07 1.35 7.87
N LYS A 54 -1.18 2.32 7.63
CA LYS A 54 -0.15 2.73 8.60
C LYS A 54 -0.75 3.31 9.88
N GLN A 55 -1.79 4.14 9.78
CA GLN A 55 -2.52 4.67 10.93
C GLN A 55 -3.12 3.53 11.78
N ARG A 56 -3.78 2.56 11.13
CA ARG A 56 -4.35 1.38 11.81
C ARG A 56 -3.28 0.54 12.51
N GLN A 57 -2.11 0.37 11.91
CA GLN A 57 -0.98 -0.33 12.54
C GLN A 57 -0.46 0.42 13.76
N GLY A 58 -0.35 1.75 13.72
CA GLY A 58 0.03 2.56 14.88
C GLY A 58 -0.96 2.48 16.04
N VAL A 59 -2.25 2.44 15.74
CA VAL A 59 -3.31 2.27 16.76
C VAL A 59 -3.27 0.86 17.37
N ASN A 60 -3.12 -0.18 16.56
CA ASN A 60 -3.08 -1.57 17.05
C ASN A 60 -1.76 -1.92 17.75
N GLY A 61 -0.64 -1.29 17.37
CA GLY A 61 0.67 -1.50 18.00
C GLY A 61 0.78 -0.96 19.42
N ASN A 62 -0.17 -0.12 19.85
CA ASN A 62 -0.23 0.45 21.20
C ASN A 62 -1.27 -0.24 22.11
N GLY A 63 -1.84 -1.38 21.67
CA GLY A 63 -3.05 -1.96 22.26
C GLY A 63 -2.96 -3.42 22.75
N SER A 64 -1.78 -4.03 22.88
CA SER A 64 -1.69 -5.39 23.45
C SER A 64 -0.52 -5.54 24.41
N ASN A 65 -0.65 -4.87 25.56
CA ASN A 65 -0.04 -5.33 26.81
C ASN A 65 -1.20 -5.71 27.74
N GLY A 66 -1.87 -6.82 27.41
CA GLY A 66 -2.98 -7.38 28.17
C GLY A 66 -2.56 -8.69 28.83
N ASN A 67 -2.04 -8.58 30.04
CA ASN A 67 -1.75 -9.67 30.97
C ASN A 67 -2.92 -10.67 31.07
N GLY A 68 -2.64 -11.95 30.83
CA GLY A 68 -3.56 -13.07 30.96
C GLY A 68 -2.89 -14.27 31.62
N SER A 69 -2.41 -14.09 32.85
CA SER A 69 -2.08 -15.18 33.76
C SER A 69 -3.34 -16.02 34.05
N ASN A 70 -3.37 -17.29 33.63
CA ASN A 70 -4.02 -18.35 34.41
C ASN A 70 -3.59 -19.75 33.93
N GLY A 71 -2.96 -20.52 34.81
CA GLY A 71 -2.59 -21.91 34.57
C GLY A 71 -3.77 -22.86 34.68
N HIS A 72 -3.61 -24.11 34.22
CA HIS A 72 -4.38 -25.28 34.64
C HIS A 72 -3.48 -26.53 34.55
N HIS A 73 -3.69 -27.41 35.53
CA HIS A 73 -3.04 -28.69 35.84
C HIS A 73 -2.93 -29.69 34.69
#